data_AF-A0A1Y1KJ97-F1
#
_entry.id   AF-A0A1Y1KJ97-F1
#
_cell.length_a   1.000
_cell.length_b   1.000
_cell.length_c   1.000
_cell.angle_alpha   90.00
_cell.angle_beta   90.00
_cell.angle_gamma   90.00
#
_symmetry.space_group_name_H-M   'P 1'
#
loop_
_entity.id
_entity.type
_entity.pdbx_description
1 polymer ?
#
loop_
_entity_poly.entity_id
_entity_poly.type
_entity_poly.pdbx_seq_one_letter_code
_entity_poly.pdbx_strand_id
1 'polypeptide(L)'
;NMKFVIMMLSPKLATCFGVHLFSNKVSTFFRNLVTGNMAARERDGIVRPDMIHLLMEARKGRLKHERSNEIIDSGYSVIEESEIGKEENRQKLQLSDDDVTAQALIFFFAGFETVSTLMCFTAYELAVN
;
A
#
# COMPACT_ATOMS: atom_id res chain seq x y z
N ASN A 1 -21.40 7.00 -9.52
CA ASN A 1 -20.02 7.49 -9.79
C ASN A 1 -19.81 9.01 -9.75
N MET A 2 -20.83 9.88 -9.66
CA MET A 2 -20.60 11.34 -9.48
C MET A 2 -19.80 11.71 -8.22
N LYS A 3 -19.89 10.92 -7.15
CA LYS A 3 -19.14 11.12 -5.90
C LYS A 3 -17.62 11.16 -6.10
N PHE A 4 -17.10 10.27 -6.95
CA PHE A 4 -15.68 10.18 -7.25
C PHE A 4 -15.19 11.40 -8.04
N VAL A 5 -15.97 11.82 -9.04
CA VAL A 5 -15.68 13.02 -9.86
C VAL A 5 -15.69 14.29 -9.02
N ILE A 6 -16.65 14.44 -8.10
CA ILE A 6 -16.72 15.59 -7.17
C ILE A 6 -15.52 15.61 -6.22
N MET A 7 -15.10 14.45 -5.72
CA MET A 7 -13.90 14.33 -4.87
C MET A 7 -12.62 14.70 -5.63
N MET A 8 -12.52 14.34 -6.91
CA MET A 8 -11.37 14.66 -7.76
C MET A 8 -11.32 16.14 -8.17
N LEU A 9 -12.46 16.73 -8.54
CA LEU A 9 -12.53 18.12 -9.00
C LEU A 9 -12.47 19.14 -7.86
N SER A 10 -12.98 18.81 -6.68
CA SER A 10 -13.06 19.74 -5.55
C SER A 10 -13.07 19.01 -4.21
N PRO A 11 -11.89 18.66 -3.67
CA PRO A 11 -11.80 17.91 -2.41
C PRO A 11 -12.43 18.66 -1.23
N LYS A 12 -12.36 20.01 -1.21
CA LYS A 12 -13.01 20.86 -0.19
C LYS A 12 -14.53 20.78 -0.20
N LEU A 13 -15.13 20.54 -1.38
CA LEU A 13 -16.59 20.41 -1.50
C LEU A 13 -17.03 19.01 -1.06
N ALA A 14 -16.26 17.98 -1.42
CA ALA A 14 -16.50 16.62 -0.98
C ALA A 14 -16.42 16.47 0.56
N THR A 15 -15.48 17.16 1.20
CA THR A 15 -15.39 17.18 2.67
C THR A 15 -16.55 17.95 3.31
N CYS A 16 -16.98 19.07 2.72
CA CYS A 16 -18.14 19.84 3.20
C CYS A 16 -19.44 19.03 3.17
N PHE A 17 -19.66 18.23 2.12
CA PHE A 17 -20.84 17.38 1.99
C PHE A 17 -20.70 15.99 2.63
N GLY A 18 -19.60 15.71 3.34
CA GLY A 18 -19.38 14.42 4.00
C GLY A 18 -19.46 13.23 3.03
N VAL A 19 -19.01 13.41 1.79
CA VAL A 19 -19.15 12.38 0.75
C VAL A 19 -18.10 11.31 0.96
N HIS A 20 -18.54 10.15 1.46
CA HIS A 20 -17.69 8.98 1.61
C HIS A 20 -17.66 8.17 0.31
N LEU A 21 -16.46 7.77 -0.11
CA LEU A 21 -16.25 6.97 -1.32
C LEU A 21 -16.89 5.58 -1.19
N PHE A 22 -16.81 4.99 0.01
CA PHE A 22 -17.36 3.69 0.33
C PHE A 22 -18.42 3.79 1.42
N SER A 23 -19.35 2.84 1.44
CA SER A 23 -20.29 2.69 2.55
C SER A 23 -19.56 2.17 3.78
N ASN A 24 -20.02 2.54 4.98
CA ASN A 24 -19.44 2.08 6.24
C ASN A 24 -19.34 0.54 6.32
N LYS A 25 -20.32 -0.19 5.78
CA LYS A 25 -20.30 -1.66 5.72
C LYS A 25 -19.10 -2.19 4.94
N VAL A 26 -18.82 -1.60 3.77
CA VAL A 26 -17.69 -1.99 2.91
C VAL A 26 -16.37 -1.63 3.58
N SER A 27 -16.26 -0.42 4.14
CA SER A 27 -15.05 0.01 4.86
C SER A 27 -14.74 -0.92 6.05
N THR A 28 -15.74 -1.29 6.85
CA THR A 28 -15.56 -2.22 7.97
C THR A 28 -15.17 -3.62 7.49
N PHE A 29 -15.77 -4.11 6.40
CA PHE A 29 -15.40 -5.41 5.82
C PHE A 29 -13.92 -5.46 5.43
N PHE A 30 -13.46 -4.50 4.63
CA PHE A 30 -12.06 -4.46 4.17
C PHE A 30 -11.09 -4.22 5.33
N ARG A 31 -11.44 -3.35 6.29
CA ARG A 31 -10.65 -3.15 7.49
C ARG A 31 -10.45 -4.45 8.26
N ASN A 32 -11.52 -5.19 8.51
CA ASN A 32 -11.45 -6.47 9.22
C ASN A 32 -10.66 -7.51 8.42
N LEU A 33 -10.81 -7.53 7.09
CA LEU A 33 -10.06 -8.45 6.22
C LEU A 33 -8.56 -8.18 6.25
N VAL A 34 -8.15 -6.92 6.10
CA VAL A 34 -6.73 -6.54 6.06
C VAL A 34 -6.08 -6.72 7.43
N THR A 35 -6.70 -6.16 8.48
CA THR A 35 -6.19 -6.28 9.86
C THR A 35 -6.17 -7.72 10.34
N GLY A 36 -7.21 -8.51 10.04
CA GLY A 36 -7.26 -9.95 10.35
C GLY A 36 -6.15 -10.73 9.64
N ASN A 37 -5.89 -10.45 8.36
CA ASN A 37 -4.80 -11.07 7.61
C ASN A 37 -3.42 -10.70 8.17
N MET A 38 -3.21 -9.45 8.57
CA MET A 38 -1.95 -9.02 9.19
C MET A 38 -1.76 -9.69 10.55
N ALA A 39 -2.79 -9.71 11.39
CA ALA A 39 -2.74 -10.35 12.70
C ALA A 39 -2.48 -11.86 12.60
N ALA A 40 -3.10 -12.56 11.65
CA ALA A 40 -2.82 -13.96 11.38
C ALA A 40 -1.33 -14.17 11.02
N ARG A 41 -0.80 -13.36 10.08
CA ARG A 41 0.61 -13.43 9.68
C ARG A 41 1.57 -13.13 10.83
N GLU A 42 1.24 -12.16 11.68
CA GLU A 42 2.07 -11.82 12.84
C GLU A 42 2.11 -12.91 13.90
N ARG A 43 0.96 -13.54 14.20
CA ARG A 43 0.88 -14.65 15.16
C ARG A 43 1.64 -15.88 14.67
N ASP A 44 1.48 -16.21 13.39
CA ASP A 44 2.03 -17.44 12.82
C ASP A 44 3.46 -17.24 12.29
N GLY A 45 4.01 -16.02 12.38
CA GLY A 45 5.36 -15.69 11.89
C GLY A 45 5.51 -15.81 10.37
N ILE A 46 4.42 -15.65 9.61
CA ILE A 46 4.40 -15.85 8.16
C ILE A 46 4.99 -14.61 7.45
N VAL A 47 6.15 -14.79 6.84
CA VAL A 47 6.80 -13.82 5.94
C VAL A 47 6.42 -14.15 4.49
N ARG A 48 5.83 -13.20 3.77
CA ARG A 48 5.55 -13.31 2.33
C ARG A 48 6.03 -12.03 1.66
N PRO A 49 6.85 -12.09 0.60
CA PRO A 49 7.32 -10.90 -0.11
C PRO A 49 6.19 -10.30 -0.97
N ASP A 50 5.13 -9.84 -0.33
CA ASP A 50 3.94 -9.23 -0.94
C ASP A 50 3.70 -7.81 -0.39
N MET A 51 2.78 -7.10 -1.00
CA MET A 51 2.44 -5.72 -0.59
C MET A 51 1.97 -5.64 0.87
N ILE A 52 1.22 -6.63 1.38
CA ILE A 52 0.74 -6.59 2.77
C ILE A 52 1.92 -6.70 3.74
N HIS A 53 2.91 -7.51 3.41
CA HIS A 53 4.13 -7.59 4.20
C HIS A 53 4.93 -6.30 4.18
N LEU A 54 5.05 -5.66 3.01
CA LEU A 54 5.68 -4.34 2.89
C LEU A 54 4.97 -3.30 3.77
N LEU A 55 3.63 -3.31 3.79
CA LEU A 55 2.83 -2.44 4.65
C LEU A 55 3.00 -2.77 6.15
N MET A 56 3.15 -4.04 6.52
CA MET A 56 3.47 -4.45 7.90
C MET A 56 4.86 -3.95 8.33
N GLU A 57 5.86 -4.00 7.45
CA GLU A 57 7.20 -3.47 7.73
C GLU A 57 7.22 -1.95 7.78
N ALA A 58 6.52 -1.28 6.87
CA ALA A 58 6.31 0.16 6.88
C ALA A 58 5.66 0.63 8.19
N ARG A 59 4.58 -0.04 8.63
CA ARG A 59 3.91 0.21 9.92
C ARG A 59 4.86 0.07 11.11
N LYS A 60 5.73 -0.94 11.10
CA LYS A 60 6.71 -1.16 12.18
C LYS A 60 7.90 -0.19 12.13
N GLY A 61 7.97 0.69 11.14
CA GLY A 61 9.14 1.54 10.88
C GLY A 61 10.40 0.73 10.52
N ARG A 62 10.21 -0.51 10.06
CA ARG A 62 11.29 -1.47 9.73
C ARG A 62 11.57 -1.54 8.23
N LEU A 63 10.94 -0.70 7.42
CA LEU A 63 11.15 -0.66 5.99
C LEU A 63 12.63 -0.38 5.71
N LYS A 64 13.38 -1.43 5.39
CA LYS A 64 14.79 -1.31 5.03
C LYS A 64 14.83 -0.71 3.64
N HIS A 65 15.41 0.48 3.52
CA HIS A 65 15.83 0.96 2.23
C HIS A 65 17.12 0.19 1.92
N GLU A 66 17.03 -0.87 1.10
CA GLU A 66 18.20 -1.34 0.38
C GLU A 66 18.63 -0.18 -0.53
N ARG A 67 19.47 0.72 -0.01
CA ARG A 67 20.46 1.34 -0.89
C ARG A 67 21.24 0.16 -1.43
N SER A 68 21.07 -0.12 -2.72
CA SER A 68 22.07 -0.83 -3.51
C SER A 68 23.35 0.02 -3.56
N ASN A 69 23.96 0.28 -2.40
CA ASN A 69 25.40 0.36 -2.33
C ASN A 69 25.82 -1.10 -2.13
N GLU A 70 25.81 -1.88 -3.21
CA GLU A 70 26.90 -2.84 -3.35
C GLU A 70 28.18 -1.99 -3.28
N ILE A 71 28.72 -1.88 -2.07
CA ILE A 71 30.15 -1.64 -1.95
C ILE A 71 30.74 -2.91 -2.53
N ILE A 72 31.00 -2.89 -3.83
CA ILE A 72 32.00 -3.76 -4.42
C ILE A 72 33.21 -3.55 -3.53
N ASP A 73 33.59 -4.59 -2.80
CA ASP A 73 34.78 -4.65 -1.97
C ASP A 73 36.01 -4.58 -2.89
N SER A 74 36.21 -3.46 -3.57
CA SER A 74 37.46 -3.10 -4.19
C SER A 74 38.27 -2.44 -3.08
N GLY A 75 39.10 -3.25 -2.41
CA GLY A 75 39.93 -2.92 -1.25
C GLY A 75 40.99 -1.83 -1.46
N TYR A 76 40.58 -0.66 -1.96
CA TYR A 76 41.36 0.56 -2.03
C TYR A 76 40.43 1.75 -1.75
N SER A 77 40.67 2.42 -0.62
CA SER A 77 40.21 3.77 -0.26
C SER A 77 38.70 4.05 -0.23
N VAL A 78 38.08 3.87 0.94
CA VAL A 78 36.97 4.73 1.38
C VAL A 78 37.32 5.26 2.76
N ILE A 79 37.67 6.54 2.80
CA ILE A 79 37.74 7.36 4.00
C ILE A 79 36.39 7.22 4.71
N GLU A 80 36.40 6.98 6.03
CA GLU A 80 35.18 6.97 6.85
C GLU A 80 34.25 8.10 6.41
N GLU A 81 33.07 7.75 5.88
CA GLU A 81 32.06 8.75 5.55
C GLU A 81 31.70 9.47 6.86
N SER A 82 32.15 10.72 6.95
CA SER A 82 31.83 11.66 8.03
C SER A 82 30.38 11.55 8.47
N GLU A 83 30.15 11.72 9.78
CA GLU A 83 28.82 11.82 10.41
C GLU A 83 28.05 13.10 10.01
N ILE A 84 28.32 13.68 8.84
CA ILE A 84 27.63 14.82 8.25
C ILE A 84 26.56 14.26 7.31
N GLY A 85 25.38 14.05 7.88
CA GLY A 85 24.23 13.42 7.23
C GLY A 85 23.26 12.76 8.23
N LYS A 86 23.65 12.69 9.52
CA LYS A 86 22.81 12.28 10.64
C LYS A 86 22.13 13.51 11.28
N GLU A 87 21.20 14.16 10.59
CA GLU A 87 20.11 14.91 11.25
C GLU A 87 18.82 14.68 10.43
N GLU A 88 17.94 13.81 10.91
CA GLU A 88 16.81 14.16 11.81
C GLU A 88 15.61 14.82 11.11
N ASN A 89 15.01 14.13 10.13
CA ASN A 89 13.54 14.15 9.98
C ASN A 89 12.98 13.06 9.05
N ARG A 90 13.40 11.80 9.16
CA ARG A 90 12.48 10.74 8.71
C ARG A 90 11.40 10.65 9.78
N GLN A 91 10.38 11.50 9.64
CA GLN A 91 9.11 11.34 10.33
C GLN A 91 8.81 9.84 10.31
N LYS A 92 8.83 9.18 11.48
CA LYS A 92 8.35 7.82 11.59
C LYS A 92 6.94 7.87 11.03
N LEU A 93 6.73 7.36 9.82
CA LEU A 93 5.42 7.31 9.20
C LEU A 93 4.59 6.39 10.09
N GLN A 94 3.85 6.98 11.03
CA GLN A 94 2.97 6.24 11.92
C GLN A 94 1.76 5.83 11.09
N LEU A 95 1.88 4.69 10.41
CA LEU A 95 0.83 4.16 9.56
C LEU A 95 -0.25 3.55 10.46
N SER A 96 -1.44 4.15 10.50
CA SER A 96 -2.57 3.57 11.22
C SER A 96 -3.09 2.33 10.47
N ASP A 97 -3.82 1.45 11.16
CA ASP A 97 -4.48 0.30 10.52
C ASP A 97 -5.47 0.76 9.43
N ASP A 98 -6.06 1.94 9.58
CA ASP A 98 -6.93 2.54 8.58
C ASP A 98 -6.13 3.01 7.35
N ASP A 99 -4.91 3.51 7.53
CA ASP A 99 -4.02 3.89 6.43
C ASP A 99 -3.54 2.66 5.66
N VAL A 100 -3.14 1.59 6.38
CA VAL A 100 -2.77 0.31 5.77
C VAL A 100 -3.92 -0.26 4.96
N THR A 101 -5.14 -0.24 5.54
CA THR A 101 -6.35 -0.71 4.87
C THR A 101 -6.63 0.11 3.62
N ALA A 102 -6.53 1.45 3.71
CA ALA A 102 -6.74 2.33 2.57
C ALA A 102 -5.74 2.06 1.44
N GLN A 103 -4.46 1.89 1.75
CA GLN A 103 -3.43 1.55 0.76
C GLN A 103 -3.72 0.20 0.09
N ALA A 104 -4.04 -0.82 0.88
CA ALA A 104 -4.39 -2.13 0.33
C ALA A 104 -5.62 -2.08 -0.59
N LEU A 105 -6.60 -1.26 -0.23
CA LEU A 105 -7.83 -1.09 -1.01
C LEU A 105 -7.57 -0.40 -2.35
N ILE A 106 -6.71 0.63 -2.39
CA ILE A 106 -6.33 1.33 -3.63
C ILE A 106 -5.68 0.35 -4.62
N PHE A 107 -4.71 -0.44 -4.15
CA PHE A 107 -4.05 -1.46 -4.99
C PHE A 107 -5.03 -2.54 -5.46
N PHE A 108 -5.94 -2.98 -4.60
CA PHE A 108 -6.98 -3.95 -4.98
C PHE A 108 -7.86 -3.42 -6.11
N PHE A 109 -8.40 -2.20 -6.02
CA PHE A 109 -9.27 -1.65 -7.06
C PHE A 109 -8.54 -1.41 -8.38
N ALA A 110 -7.31 -0.89 -8.32
CA ALA A 110 -6.51 -0.63 -9.51
C ALA A 110 -6.28 -1.91 -10.35
N GLY A 111 -6.05 -3.04 -9.68
CA GLY A 111 -5.85 -4.33 -10.35
C GLY A 111 -7.14 -5.09 -10.65
N PHE A 112 -8.15 -5.01 -9.79
CA PHE A 112 -9.34 -5.87 -9.88
C PHE A 112 -10.26 -5.50 -11.05
N GLU A 113 -10.56 -4.20 -11.23
CA GLU A 113 -11.54 -3.77 -12.25
C GLU A 113 -11.06 -4.05 -13.67
N THR A 114 -9.79 -3.75 -13.94
CA THR A 114 -9.18 -3.95 -15.25
C THR A 114 -9.05 -5.44 -15.59
N VAL A 115 -8.54 -6.25 -14.65
CA VAL A 115 -8.33 -7.69 -14.85
C VAL A 115 -9.66 -8.43 -14.96
N SER A 116 -10.67 -8.11 -14.13
CA SER A 116 -11.99 -8.76 -14.23
C SER A 116 -12.68 -8.47 -15.56
N THR A 117 -12.63 -7.23 -16.04
CA THR A 117 -13.17 -6.85 -17.35
C THR A 117 -12.45 -7.59 -18.48
N LEU A 118 -11.12 -7.64 -18.44
CA LEU A 118 -10.33 -8.38 -19.41
C LEU A 118 -10.69 -9.87 -19.41
N MET A 119 -10.79 -10.50 -18.23
CA MET A 119 -11.19 -11.91 -18.10
C MET A 119 -12.57 -12.18 -18.71
N CYS A 120 -13.54 -11.29 -18.52
CA CYS A 120 -14.85 -11.41 -19.14
C CYS A 120 -14.77 -11.39 -20.68
N PHE A 121 -14.00 -10.47 -21.26
CA PHE A 121 -13.80 -10.43 -22.71
C PHE A 121 -13.04 -11.66 -23.22
N THR A 122 -11.98 -12.08 -22.53
CA THR A 122 -11.23 -13.28 -22.90
C THR A 122 -12.12 -14.51 -22.87
N ALA A 123 -12.93 -14.68 -21.82
CA ALA A 123 -13.87 -15.80 -21.72
C ALA A 123 -14.95 -15.75 -22.81
N TYR A 124 -15.42 -14.55 -23.17
CA TYR A 124 -16.37 -14.36 -24.26
C TYR A 124 -15.77 -14.76 -25.62
N GLU A 125 -14.57 -14.27 -25.94
CA GLU A 125 -13.87 -14.60 -27.19
C GLU A 125 -13.56 -16.10 -27.29
N LEU A 126 -13.19 -16.75 -26.18
CA LEU A 126 -12.96 -18.20 -26.11
C LEU A 126 -14.22 -19.05 -26.28
N ALA A 127 -15.40 -18.49 -25.99
CA ALA A 127 -16.67 -19.21 -26.12
C ALA A 127 -17.31 -19.05 -27.50
N VAL A 128 -16.96 -17.98 -28.22
CA VAL A 128 -17.53 -17.63 -29.53
C VAL A 128 -16.65 -18.12 -30.69
N ASN A 129 -15.33 -18.24 -30.50
CA ASN A 129 -14.42 -18.94 -31.41
C ASN A 129 -14.29 -20.42 -31.07
#